data_AF-A0AAZ1X6P1-F1
#
_entry.id   AF-A0AAZ1X6P1-F1
#
_cell.length_a   1.000
_cell.length_b   1.000
_cell.length_c   1.000
_cell.angle_alpha   90.00
_cell.angle_beta   90.00
_cell.angle_gamma   90.00
#
_symmetry.space_group_name_H-M   'P 1'
#
loop_
_entity.id
_entity.type
_entity.pdbx_description
1 polymer ?
#
loop_
_entity_poly.entity_id
_entity_poly.type
_entity_poly.pdbx_seq_one_letter_code
_entity_poly.pdbx_strand_id
1 'polypeptide(L)'
;MQRTPSQINTALPSSTLSSRSSSNIIPHQVFNDPIHGHIELPPLLVKIIDTPQFQRLRNIKQLGGGYFVFPGASHNRFEHSIGVGYLAGELAKALKVKQPELNISDRDVLCVQIAGLCHDLGHGPFSHLFDGMFNPEADPLTKDWKS
;
A
#
# COMPACT_ATOMS: atom_id res chain seq x y z
N MET A 1 15.38 -79.57 11.04
CA MET A 1 14.21 -78.85 10.49
C MET A 1 13.49 -78.19 11.65
N GLN A 2 13.96 -77.02 12.09
CA GLN A 2 13.46 -75.68 11.70
C GLN A 2 12.01 -75.42 12.12
N ARG A 3 11.84 -74.59 13.15
CA ARG A 3 10.91 -73.44 13.22
C ARG A 3 11.28 -72.60 14.45
N THR A 4 11.87 -71.44 14.18
CA THR A 4 12.15 -70.37 15.16
C THR A 4 10.88 -69.56 15.44
N PRO A 5 10.70 -68.98 16.64
CA PRO A 5 9.63 -68.02 16.89
C PRO A 5 10.07 -66.62 16.42
N SER A 6 9.23 -65.98 15.62
CA SER A 6 9.38 -64.59 15.16
C SER A 6 9.28 -63.62 16.33
N GLN A 7 10.36 -62.88 16.62
CA GLN A 7 10.32 -61.71 17.48
C GLN A 7 9.57 -60.57 16.76
N ILE A 8 8.55 -60.03 17.43
CA ILE A 8 7.84 -58.83 16.99
C ILE A 8 8.72 -57.64 17.39
N ASN A 9 9.33 -56.98 16.40
CA ASN A 9 10.10 -55.76 16.59
C ASN A 9 9.16 -54.56 16.38
N THR A 10 8.64 -53.98 17.47
CA THR A 10 7.87 -52.73 17.43
C THR A 10 8.83 -51.55 17.39
N ALA A 11 9.29 -51.19 16.18
CA ALA A 11 9.90 -49.89 15.94
C ALA A 11 8.79 -48.88 15.57
N LEU A 12 8.53 -47.93 16.47
CA LEU A 12 7.71 -46.75 16.18
C LEU A 12 8.40 -45.91 15.10
N PRO A 13 7.70 -45.43 14.06
CA PRO A 13 8.30 -44.47 13.14
C PRO A 13 8.39 -43.12 13.87
N SER A 14 9.63 -42.67 14.10
CA SER A 14 9.94 -41.31 14.54
C SER A 14 9.39 -40.32 13.50
N SER A 15 8.25 -39.72 13.79
CA SER A 15 7.71 -38.61 13.01
C SER A 15 8.63 -37.40 13.21
N THR A 16 9.56 -37.20 12.28
CA THR A 16 10.25 -35.93 12.08
C THR A 16 9.21 -34.88 11.70
N LEU A 17 8.68 -34.17 12.70
CA LEU A 17 8.00 -32.90 12.51
C LEU A 17 9.03 -31.89 11.99
N SER A 18 9.23 -31.89 10.68
CA SER A 18 9.89 -30.79 9.99
C SER A 18 9.01 -29.55 10.19
N SER A 19 9.36 -28.71 11.16
CA SER A 19 8.78 -27.40 11.35
C SER A 19 9.09 -26.53 10.13
N ARG A 20 8.25 -26.62 9.11
CA ARG A 20 8.30 -25.72 7.95
C ARG A 20 7.74 -24.39 8.43
N SER A 21 8.65 -23.51 8.87
CA SER A 21 8.35 -22.09 8.99
C SER A 21 8.08 -21.58 7.57
N SER A 22 6.83 -21.68 7.14
CA SER A 22 6.36 -21.02 5.94
C SER A 22 6.34 -19.53 6.27
N SER A 23 7.44 -18.84 6.00
CA SER A 23 7.40 -17.40 5.84
C SER A 23 6.41 -17.13 4.71
N ASN A 24 5.21 -16.67 5.07
CA ASN A 24 4.23 -16.18 4.09
C ASN A 24 4.83 -14.91 3.47
N ILE A 25 5.71 -15.07 2.49
CA ILE A 25 6.16 -13.99 1.63
C ILE A 25 4.93 -13.60 0.82
N ILE A 26 4.26 -12.55 1.26
CA ILE A 26 3.21 -11.93 0.46
C ILE A 26 3.92 -11.40 -0.78
N PRO A 27 3.59 -11.88 -1.99
CA PRO A 27 4.27 -11.45 -3.20
C PRO A 27 4.02 -9.96 -3.45
N HIS A 28 4.94 -9.32 -4.15
CA HIS A 28 4.71 -7.99 -4.70
C HIS A 28 3.45 -8.01 -5.58
N GLN A 29 2.59 -7.01 -5.43
CA GLN A 29 1.40 -6.87 -6.26
C GLN A 29 1.70 -5.90 -7.40
N VAL A 30 1.33 -6.30 -8.61
CA VAL A 30 1.44 -5.49 -9.83
C VAL A 30 0.10 -4.81 -10.08
N PHE A 31 0.11 -3.49 -10.17
CA PHE A 31 -1.02 -2.68 -10.62
C PHE A 31 -0.79 -2.27 -12.08
N ASN A 32 -1.83 -2.36 -12.90
CA ASN A 32 -1.78 -1.85 -14.27
C ASN A 32 -2.38 -0.43 -14.29
N ASP A 33 -1.53 0.56 -14.47
CA ASP A 33 -1.88 1.97 -14.49
C ASP A 33 -1.73 2.54 -15.92
N PRO A 34 -2.73 3.29 -16.43
CA PRO A 34 -2.70 3.80 -17.80
C PRO A 34 -1.63 4.88 -18.06
N ILE A 35 -1.08 5.51 -17.00
CA ILE A 35 -0.06 6.56 -17.09
C ILE A 35 1.34 5.99 -16.88
N HIS A 36 1.49 5.08 -15.92
CA HIS A 36 2.79 4.55 -15.51
C HIS A 36 3.07 3.10 -15.95
N GLY A 37 2.10 2.44 -16.59
CA GLY A 37 2.21 1.04 -17.01
C GLY A 37 2.13 0.09 -15.80
N HIS A 38 3.07 -0.84 -15.70
CA HIS A 38 3.11 -1.78 -14.58
C HIS A 38 3.77 -1.14 -13.35
N ILE A 39 2.99 -0.97 -12.29
CA ILE A 39 3.44 -0.47 -10.99
C ILE A 39 3.61 -1.66 -10.05
N GLU A 40 4.83 -1.89 -9.57
CA GLU A 40 5.13 -2.88 -8.53
C GLU A 40 5.24 -2.23 -7.16
N LEU A 41 4.42 -2.69 -6.21
CA LEU A 41 4.44 -2.18 -4.83
C LEU A 41 4.93 -3.22 -3.82
N PRO A 42 5.68 -2.79 -2.78
CA PRO A 42 6.03 -3.65 -1.66
C PRO A 42 4.80 -4.20 -0.92
N PRO A 43 4.87 -5.40 -0.32
CA PRO A 43 3.73 -6.01 0.36
C PRO A 43 3.15 -5.16 1.51
N LEU A 44 3.98 -4.33 2.15
CA LEU A 44 3.50 -3.41 3.18
C LEU A 44 2.56 -2.34 2.62
N LEU A 45 2.86 -1.79 1.44
CA LEU A 45 1.99 -0.81 0.77
C LEU A 45 0.68 -1.47 0.34
N VAL A 46 0.73 -2.70 -0.16
CA VAL A 46 -0.47 -3.47 -0.51
C VAL A 46 -1.38 -3.62 0.72
N LYS A 47 -0.82 -3.96 1.88
CA LYS A 47 -1.60 -4.03 3.13
C LYS A 47 -2.25 -2.69 3.51
N ILE A 48 -1.58 -1.57 3.26
CA ILE A 48 -2.15 -0.23 3.49
C ILE A 48 -3.28 0.05 2.49
N ILE A 49 -3.06 -0.29 1.21
CA ILE A 49 -4.05 -0.14 0.13
C ILE A 49 -5.31 -0.94 0.43
N ASP A 50 -5.18 -2.15 0.96
CA ASP A 50 -6.30 -3.05 1.29
C ASP A 50 -7.06 -2.67 2.57
N THR A 51 -6.79 -1.48 3.14
CA THR A 51 -7.57 -0.97 4.27
C THR A 51 -8.81 -0.19 3.80
N PRO A 52 -9.92 -0.19 4.57
CA PRO A 52 -11.09 0.63 4.26
C PRO A 52 -10.77 2.12 4.10
N GLN A 53 -9.80 2.63 4.89
CA GLN A 53 -9.36 4.01 4.88
C GLN A 53 -8.77 4.42 3.54
N PHE A 54 -7.98 3.52 2.93
CA PHE A 54 -7.40 3.76 1.60
C PHE A 54 -8.41 3.47 0.48
N GLN A 55 -9.16 2.37 0.58
CA GLN A 55 -10.18 2.00 -0.43
C GLN A 55 -11.28 3.06 -0.59
N ARG A 56 -11.54 3.87 0.46
CA ARG A 56 -12.42 5.05 0.40
C ARG A 56 -12.09 5.99 -0.77
N LEU A 57 -10.81 6.13 -1.14
CA LEU A 57 -10.36 7.05 -2.19
C LEU A 57 -10.93 6.68 -3.58
N ARG A 58 -11.41 5.45 -3.78
CA ARG A 58 -12.09 5.04 -5.04
C ARG A 58 -13.37 5.83 -5.31
N ASN A 59 -13.96 6.40 -4.27
CA ASN A 59 -15.22 7.13 -4.35
C ASN A 59 -15.03 8.65 -4.41
N ILE A 60 -13.78 9.14 -4.47
CA ILE A 60 -13.48 10.58 -4.49
C ILE A 60 -12.87 10.93 -5.84
N LYS A 61 -13.64 11.66 -6.66
CA LYS A 61 -13.16 12.17 -7.96
C LYS A 61 -12.00 13.12 -7.76
N GLN A 62 -10.92 12.92 -8.52
CA GLN A 62 -9.73 13.78 -8.46
C GLN A 62 -10.10 15.24 -8.73
N LEU A 63 -10.86 15.48 -9.81
CA LEU A 63 -11.26 16.81 -10.25
C LEU A 63 -12.66 17.23 -9.79
N GLY A 64 -13.30 16.48 -8.89
CA GLY A 64 -14.63 16.80 -8.36
C GLY A 64 -15.65 17.12 -9.46
N GLY A 65 -16.14 18.37 -9.47
CA GLY A 65 -17.10 18.89 -10.45
C GLY A 65 -16.60 18.91 -11.90
N GLY A 66 -15.27 18.88 -12.12
CA GLY A 66 -14.67 18.82 -13.44
C GLY A 66 -15.10 17.59 -14.25
N TYR A 67 -15.49 16.49 -13.59
CA TYR A 67 -16.04 15.31 -14.24
C TYR A 67 -17.34 15.60 -15.02
N PHE A 68 -18.17 16.53 -14.55
CA PHE A 68 -19.43 16.89 -15.22
C PHE A 68 -19.23 17.77 -16.47
N VAL A 69 -18.02 18.32 -16.65
CA VAL A 69 -17.64 19.13 -17.82
C VAL A 69 -16.73 18.33 -18.76
N PHE A 70 -15.86 17.49 -18.21
CA PHE A 70 -14.90 16.68 -18.93
C PHE A 70 -15.12 15.19 -18.62
N PRO A 71 -15.83 14.43 -19.45
CA PRO A 71 -16.14 13.03 -19.18
C PRO A 71 -14.88 12.13 -19.10
N GLY A 72 -13.74 12.56 -19.65
CA GLY A 72 -12.44 11.91 -19.49
C GLY A 72 -11.78 12.11 -18.11
N ALA A 73 -12.26 13.05 -17.29
CA ALA A 73 -11.80 13.28 -15.92
C ALA A 73 -12.46 12.31 -14.92
N SER A 74 -12.58 11.03 -15.29
CA SER A 74 -13.25 10.00 -14.49
C SER A 74 -12.39 9.46 -13.35
N HIS A 75 -11.09 9.81 -13.34
CA HIS A 75 -10.12 9.33 -12.38
C HIS A 75 -10.42 9.79 -10.94
N ASN A 76 -10.21 8.89 -9.99
CA ASN A 76 -10.37 9.08 -8.56
C ASN A 76 -9.00 9.27 -7.89
N ARG A 77 -9.03 9.69 -6.62
CA ARG A 77 -7.83 9.84 -5.79
C ARG A 77 -7.10 8.52 -5.51
N PHE A 78 -7.76 7.38 -5.69
CA PHE A 78 -7.17 6.06 -5.45
C PHE A 78 -5.99 5.76 -6.39
N GLU A 79 -6.23 5.82 -7.70
CA GLU A 79 -5.19 5.57 -8.71
C GLU A 79 -4.11 6.66 -8.66
N HIS A 80 -4.49 7.91 -8.40
CA HIS A 80 -3.55 9.00 -8.20
C HIS A 80 -2.59 8.72 -7.04
N SER A 81 -3.13 8.32 -5.87
CA SER A 81 -2.32 8.02 -4.68
C SER A 81 -1.36 6.86 -4.90
N ILE A 82 -1.78 5.82 -5.63
CA ILE A 82 -0.91 4.71 -6.04
C ILE A 82 0.23 5.23 -6.94
N GLY A 83 -0.08 6.05 -7.95
CA GLY A 83 0.92 6.64 -8.83
C GLY A 83 1.94 7.52 -8.09
N VAL A 84 1.48 8.35 -7.15
CA VAL A 84 2.36 9.19 -6.32
C VAL A 84 3.26 8.33 -5.44
N GLY A 85 2.73 7.30 -4.77
CA GLY A 85 3.53 6.37 -3.98
C GLY A 85 4.60 5.64 -4.81
N TYR A 86 4.26 5.26 -6.06
CA TYR A 86 5.20 4.66 -7.00
C TYR A 86 6.33 5.63 -7.38
N LEU A 87 5.99 6.83 -7.89
CA LEU A 87 6.98 7.82 -8.31
C LEU A 87 7.88 8.29 -7.17
N ALA A 88 7.33 8.44 -5.96
CA ALA A 88 8.10 8.79 -4.77
C ALA A 88 9.17 7.72 -4.47
N GLY A 89 8.82 6.44 -4.64
CA GLY A 89 9.76 5.33 -4.51
C GLY A 89 10.83 5.32 -5.59
N GLU A 90 10.45 5.51 -6.85
CA GLU A 90 11.41 5.54 -7.96
C GLU A 90 12.42 6.68 -7.81
N LEU A 91 11.96 7.86 -7.37
CA LEU A 91 12.84 8.98 -7.07
C LEU A 91 13.81 8.66 -5.91
N ALA A 92 13.30 8.13 -4.80
CA ALA A 92 14.12 7.80 -3.64
C ALA A 92 15.17 6.71 -3.96
N LYS A 93 14.79 5.67 -4.73
CA LYS A 93 15.72 4.64 -5.22
C LYS A 93 16.77 5.24 -6.16
N ALA A 94 16.36 6.12 -7.08
CA ALA A 94 17.30 6.75 -8.00
C ALA A 94 18.34 7.59 -7.26
N LEU A 95 17.94 8.36 -6.25
CA LEU A 95 18.84 9.13 -5.39
C LEU A 95 19.77 8.21 -4.59
N LYS A 96 19.22 7.14 -3.98
CA LYS A 96 20.00 6.13 -3.27
C LYS A 96 21.13 5.54 -4.12
N VAL A 97 20.86 5.23 -5.38
CA VAL A 97 21.84 4.65 -6.30
C VAL A 97 22.85 5.68 -6.80
N LYS A 98 22.38 6.88 -7.16
CA LYS A 98 23.22 7.92 -7.77
C LYS A 98 24.09 8.67 -6.76
N GLN A 99 23.69 8.68 -5.49
CA GLN A 99 24.35 9.43 -4.41
C GLN A 99 24.48 8.58 -3.13
N PRO A 100 25.33 7.54 -3.13
CA PRO A 100 25.49 6.63 -1.99
C PRO A 100 25.90 7.35 -0.68
N GLU A 101 26.56 8.51 -0.78
CA GLU A 101 26.96 9.35 0.35
C GLU A 101 25.78 9.90 1.15
N LEU A 102 24.57 9.93 0.58
CA LEU A 102 23.35 10.33 1.28
C LEU A 102 22.87 9.27 2.28
N ASN A 103 23.44 8.06 2.26
CA ASN A 103 23.11 6.96 3.17
C ASN A 103 21.60 6.61 3.23
N ILE A 104 20.90 6.74 2.10
CA ILE A 104 19.47 6.42 2.00
C ILE A 104 19.26 4.91 2.18
N SER A 105 18.57 4.53 3.25
CA SER A 105 18.27 3.12 3.55
C SER A 105 17.03 2.63 2.80
N ASP A 106 16.83 1.30 2.71
CA ASP A 106 15.57 0.75 2.16
C ASP A 106 14.36 1.12 3.01
N ARG A 107 14.57 1.38 4.31
CA ARG A 107 13.54 1.89 5.22
C ARG A 107 13.11 3.30 4.82
N ASP A 108 14.06 4.16 4.44
CA ASP A 108 13.75 5.53 4.02
C ASP A 108 12.97 5.55 2.70
N VAL A 109 13.37 4.72 1.73
CA VAL A 109 12.62 4.53 0.48
C VAL A 109 11.18 4.10 0.78
N LEU A 110 11.00 3.09 1.65
CA LEU A 110 9.68 2.60 2.03
C LEU A 110 8.84 3.68 2.73
N CYS A 111 9.43 4.45 3.63
CA CYS A 111 8.76 5.57 4.29
C CYS A 111 8.32 6.65 3.31
N VAL A 112 9.17 7.00 2.34
CA VAL A 112 8.83 7.97 1.28
C VAL A 112 7.68 7.46 0.41
N GLN A 113 7.70 6.18 0.04
CA GLN A 113 6.58 5.59 -0.71
C GLN A 113 5.27 5.62 0.09
N ILE A 114 5.31 5.27 1.38
CA ILE A 114 4.13 5.32 2.25
C ILE A 114 3.61 6.76 2.37
N ALA A 115 4.51 7.73 2.52
CA ALA A 115 4.14 9.15 2.59
C ALA A 115 3.45 9.60 1.29
N GLY A 116 4.02 9.29 0.12
CA GLY A 116 3.40 9.59 -1.17
C GLY A 116 2.07 8.88 -1.37
N LEU A 117 1.98 7.61 -0.97
CA LEU A 117 0.75 6.83 -1.03
C LEU A 117 -0.35 7.44 -0.15
N CYS A 118 -0.02 7.89 1.06
CA CYS A 118 -1.00 8.33 2.05
C CYS A 118 -1.32 9.83 2.01
N HIS A 119 -0.64 10.62 1.17
CA HIS A 119 -0.74 12.09 1.19
C HIS A 119 -2.18 12.61 1.02
N ASP A 120 -3.01 11.84 0.30
CA ASP A 120 -4.37 12.20 -0.07
C ASP A 120 -5.45 11.57 0.83
N LEU A 121 -5.08 10.79 1.85
CA LEU A 121 -6.03 10.10 2.73
C LEU A 121 -6.97 11.06 3.47
N GLY A 122 -6.49 12.26 3.80
CA GLY A 122 -7.24 13.27 4.55
C GLY A 122 -8.32 14.00 3.75
N HIS A 123 -8.37 13.87 2.42
CA HIS A 123 -9.30 14.64 1.62
C HIS A 123 -10.76 14.21 1.84
N GLY A 124 -11.62 15.17 2.21
CA GLY A 124 -13.08 15.01 2.31
C GLY A 124 -13.77 14.84 0.95
N PRO A 125 -15.07 14.46 0.92
CA PRO A 125 -15.87 14.45 -0.30
C PRO A 125 -15.85 15.85 -0.94
N PHE A 126 -15.55 15.96 -2.24
CA PHE A 126 -15.34 17.24 -2.96
C PHE A 126 -14.04 18.00 -2.66
N SER A 127 -13.05 17.37 -2.02
CA SER A 127 -11.68 17.88 -1.92
C SER A 127 -11.63 19.32 -1.35
N HIS A 128 -11.44 20.34 -2.20
CA HIS A 128 -11.38 21.75 -1.82
C HIS A 128 -12.73 22.37 -1.42
N LEU A 129 -13.87 21.85 -1.91
CA LEU A 129 -15.20 22.35 -1.52
C LEU A 129 -15.55 22.00 -0.08
N PHE A 130 -15.04 20.86 0.43
CA PHE A 130 -15.29 20.43 1.82
C PHE A 130 -14.46 21.24 2.82
N ASP A 131 -13.17 21.40 2.56
CA ASP A 131 -12.29 22.22 3.41
C ASP A 131 -12.66 23.71 3.36
N GLY A 132 -13.06 24.21 2.19
CA GLY A 132 -13.35 25.63 1.98
C GLY A 132 -14.74 26.11 2.38
N MET A 133 -15.78 25.25 2.30
CA MET A 133 -17.17 25.67 2.56
C MET A 133 -17.87 24.90 3.68
N PHE A 134 -17.52 23.64 3.94
CA PHE A 134 -18.27 22.79 4.87
C PHE A 134 -17.70 22.77 6.29
N ASN A 135 -16.40 22.97 6.45
CA ASN A 135 -15.75 23.04 7.76
C ASN A 135 -16.21 24.23 8.66
N PRO A 136 -16.55 25.43 8.14
CA PRO A 136 -17.00 26.54 9.00
C PRO A 136 -18.38 26.33 9.63
N GLU A 137 -19.27 25.55 9.00
CA GLU A 137 -20.65 25.36 9.49
C GLU A 137 -20.79 24.17 10.45
N ALA A 138 -19.89 23.19 10.36
CA ALA A 138 -19.95 21.95 11.15
C ALA A 138 -19.21 22.05 12.50
N ASP A 139 -18.23 22.94 12.65
CA ASP A 139 -17.51 23.16 13.91
C ASP A 139 -17.22 24.66 14.17
N PRO A 140 -17.98 25.32 15.06
CA PRO A 140 -17.73 26.71 15.42
C PRO A 140 -16.40 26.95 16.17
N LEU A 141 -15.69 25.90 16.60
CA LEU A 141 -14.56 26.00 17.53
C LEU A 141 -13.17 25.99 16.85
N THR A 142 -13.08 25.77 15.54
CA THR A 142 -11.77 25.70 14.85
C THR A 142 -11.26 27.04 14.30
N LYS A 143 -11.82 28.17 14.73
CA LYS A 143 -11.56 29.49 14.13
C LYS A 143 -10.11 30.02 14.29
N ASP A 144 -9.28 29.38 15.10
CA ASP A 144 -8.01 29.95 15.56
C ASP A 144 -6.72 29.23 15.08
N TRP A 145 -6.80 28.23 14.21
CA TRP A 145 -5.58 27.68 13.61
C TRP A 145 -5.36 28.27 12.21
N LYS A 146 -4.54 29.33 12.15
CA LYS A 146 -3.95 29.80 10.90
C LYS A 146 -2.57 29.18 10.76
N SER A 147 -2.37 28.40 9.71
CA SER A 147 -1.07 28.14 9.08
C SER A 147 -0.50 29.40 8.45
#